data_AF-A0A285C235-F1
#
_entry.id   AF-A0A285C235-F1
#
_cell.length_a   1.000
_cell.length_b   1.000
_cell.length_c   1.000
_cell.angle_alpha   90.00
_cell.angle_beta   90.00
_cell.angle_gamma   90.00
#
_symmetry.space_group_name_H-M   'P 1'
#
loop_
_entity.id
_entity.type
_entity.pdbx_description
1 polymer ?
#
loop_
_entity_poly.entity_id
_entity_poly.type
_entity_poly.pdbx_seq_one_letter_code
_entity_poly.pdbx_strand_id
1 'polypeptide(L)'
;MNRSPRTAPAVALFLPLLLLLQLAVLDAGSLSATVALAATAVAGSALALCGLAAARCAPAVPPTRVRTAIRDRARRTAFLPQRDPDARGRTRPRAPGHALPATTA
;
A
#
# COMPACT_ATOMS: atom_id res chain seq x y z
N MET A 1 -18.86 7.26 -3.05
CA MET A 1 -18.47 5.83 -2.97
C MET A 1 -17.72 5.58 -1.67
N ASN A 2 -18.51 5.38 -0.63
CA ASN A 2 -18.15 4.89 0.70
C ASN A 2 -17.71 3.43 0.62
N ARG A 3 -16.40 3.18 0.59
CA ARG A 3 -15.89 1.81 0.78
C ARG A 3 -16.11 1.43 2.25
N SER A 4 -17.19 0.70 2.50
CA SER A 4 -17.38 0.04 3.79
C SER A 4 -16.20 -0.91 4.04
N PRO A 5 -15.53 -0.84 5.19
CA PRO A 5 -14.40 -1.71 5.46
C PRO A 5 -14.94 -3.14 5.65
N ARG A 6 -14.69 -4.01 4.67
CA ARG A 6 -14.92 -5.47 4.78
C ARG A 6 -13.92 -6.14 5.75
N THR A 7 -13.52 -5.44 6.81
CA THR A 7 -12.53 -5.90 7.79
C THR A 7 -13.14 -6.76 8.88
N ALA A 8 -14.45 -6.68 9.10
CA ALA A 8 -15.17 -7.43 10.12
C ALA A 8 -14.94 -8.97 10.07
N PRO A 9 -15.02 -9.66 8.90
CA PRO A 9 -14.87 -11.12 8.89
C PRO A 9 -13.42 -11.56 9.14
N ALA A 10 -12.43 -10.77 8.70
CA ALA A 10 -11.02 -11.12 8.88
C ALA A 10 -10.58 -11.00 10.34
N VAL A 11 -11.01 -9.95 11.04
CA VAL A 11 -10.71 -9.75 12.46
C VAL A 11 -11.39 -10.83 13.33
N ALA A 12 -12.62 -11.22 12.98
CA ALA A 12 -13.38 -12.23 13.69
C ALA A 12 -12.73 -13.62 13.67
N LEU A 13 -12.01 -13.98 12.59
CA LEU A 13 -11.30 -15.26 12.49
C LEU A 13 -9.87 -15.20 13.06
N PHE A 14 -9.23 -14.03 12.97
CA PHE A 14 -7.83 -13.85 13.39
C PHE A 14 -7.65 -13.93 14.92
N LEU A 15 -8.56 -13.32 15.68
CA LEU A 15 -8.49 -13.31 17.14
C LEU A 15 -8.59 -14.71 17.80
N PRO A 16 -9.56 -15.59 17.43
CA PRO A 16 -9.63 -16.94 17.99
C PRO A 16 -8.44 -17.81 17.56
N LEU A 17 -7.93 -17.64 16.34
CA LEU A 17 -6.74 -18.37 15.87
C LEU A 17 -5.50 -18.01 16.69
N LEU A 18 -5.30 -16.71 16.96
CA LEU A 18 -4.19 -16.24 17.79
C LEU A 18 -4.30 -16.78 19.23
N LEU A 19 -5.51 -16.83 19.79
CA LEU A 19 -5.75 -17.37 21.12
C LEU A 19 -5.47 -18.88 21.19
N LEU A 20 -5.88 -19.64 20.17
CA LEU A 20 -5.58 -21.07 20.07
C LEU A 20 -4.07 -21.32 20.02
N LEU A 21 -3.34 -20.52 19.23
CA LEU A 21 -1.89 -20.63 19.09
C LEU A 21 -1.19 -20.33 20.42
N GLN A 22 -1.62 -19.30 21.15
CA GLN A 22 -1.10 -18.99 22.48
C GLN A 22 -1.33 -20.14 23.47
N LEU A 23 -2.52 -20.74 23.46
CA LEU A 23 -2.85 -21.88 24.33
C LEU A 23 -2.01 -23.12 24.00
N ALA A 24 -1.81 -23.42 22.72
CA ALA A 24 -0.96 -24.53 22.28
C ALA A 24 0.52 -24.33 22.65
N VAL A 25 1.04 -23.10 22.55
CA VAL A 25 2.42 -22.77 22.95
C VAL A 25 2.59 -22.83 24.46
N LEU A 26 1.56 -22.44 25.23
CA LEU A 26 1.56 -22.53 26.68
C LEU A 26 1.54 -23.99 27.16
N ASP A 27 0.73 -24.85 26.52
CA ASP A 27 0.66 -26.28 26.81
C ASP A 27 1.98 -27.01 26.47
N ALA A 28 2.69 -26.53 25.44
CA ALA A 28 4.03 -27.03 25.09
C ALA A 28 5.14 -26.66 26.10
N GLY A 29 4.86 -25.84 27.12
CA GLY A 29 5.78 -25.56 28.24
C GLY A 29 7.05 -24.77 27.88
N SER A 30 7.13 -24.16 26.69
CA SER A 30 8.36 -23.50 26.23
C SER A 30 8.36 -21.99 26.50
N LEU A 31 9.06 -21.58 27.57
CA LEU A 31 9.19 -20.18 27.97
C LEU A 31 9.74 -19.29 26.84
N SER A 32 10.71 -19.78 26.06
CA SER A 32 11.27 -19.03 24.93
C SER A 32 10.24 -18.74 23.83
N ALA A 33 9.38 -19.73 23.50
CA ALA A 33 8.35 -19.54 22.47
C ALA A 33 7.23 -18.61 22.97
N THR A 34 6.85 -18.70 24.25
CA THR A 34 5.87 -17.77 24.84
C THR A 34 6.37 -16.32 24.80
N VAL A 35 7.65 -16.09 25.11
CA VAL A 35 8.26 -14.75 25.05
C VAL A 35 8.36 -14.23 23.62
N ALA A 36 8.81 -15.06 22.66
CA ALA A 36 8.90 -14.67 21.26
C ALA A 36 7.53 -14.34 20.65
N LEU A 37 6.50 -15.13 21.02
CA LEU A 37 5.12 -14.91 20.59
C LEU A 37 4.54 -13.63 21.21
N ALA A 38 4.76 -13.40 22.51
CA ALA A 38 4.37 -12.18 23.19
C ALA A 38 5.02 -10.93 22.57
N ALA A 39 6.32 -10.98 22.28
CA ALA A 39 7.03 -9.89 21.61
C ALA A 39 6.45 -9.59 20.22
N THR A 40 6.13 -10.63 19.45
CA THR A 40 5.51 -10.49 18.12
C THR A 40 4.11 -9.89 18.21
N ALA A 41 3.30 -10.29 19.20
CA ALA A 41 1.98 -9.74 19.43
C ALA A 41 2.03 -8.25 19.83
N VAL A 42 2.98 -7.87 20.69
CA VAL A 42 3.22 -6.47 21.06
C VAL A 42 3.65 -5.64 19.85
N ALA A 43 4.61 -6.11 19.06
CA ALA A 43 5.05 -5.41 17.85
C ALA A 43 3.91 -5.28 16.83
N GLY A 44 3.14 -6.35 16.60
CA GLY A 44 2.01 -6.36 15.68
C GLY A 44 0.89 -5.40 16.11
N SER A 45 0.54 -5.38 17.40
CA SER A 45 -0.46 -4.46 17.94
C SER A 45 -0.01 -3.00 17.87
N ALA A 46 1.26 -2.71 18.18
CA ALA A 46 1.82 -1.37 18.02
C ALA A 46 1.74 -0.89 16.56
N LEU A 47 2.12 -1.74 15.60
CA LEU A 47 2.02 -1.41 14.18
C LEU A 47 0.56 -1.19 13.73
N ALA A 48 -0.37 -2.03 14.19
CA ALA A 48 -1.78 -1.88 13.89
C ALA A 48 -2.36 -0.56 14.44
N LEU A 49 -1.99 -0.19 15.67
CA LEU A 49 -2.38 1.08 16.29
C LEU A 49 -1.80 2.27 15.53
N CYS A 50 -0.52 2.24 15.16
CA CYS A 50 0.11 3.26 14.33
C CYS A 50 -0.59 3.39 12.98
N GLY A 51 -0.89 2.27 12.32
CA GLY A 51 -1.62 2.26 11.05
C GLY A 51 -3.03 2.85 11.18
N LEU A 52 -3.75 2.50 12.24
CA LEU A 52 -5.08 3.05 12.50
C LEU A 52 -5.03 4.55 12.80
N ALA A 53 -4.08 4.99 13.63
CA ALA A 53 -3.86 6.40 13.91
C ALA A 53 -3.54 7.18 12.63
N ALA A 54 -2.60 6.69 11.81
CA ALA A 54 -2.26 7.29 10.54
C ALA A 54 -3.47 7.36 9.58
N ALA A 55 -4.27 6.30 9.52
CA ALA A 55 -5.48 6.27 8.70
C ALA A 55 -6.56 7.26 9.19
N ARG A 56 -6.68 7.47 10.51
CA ARG A 56 -7.62 8.43 11.10
C ARG A 56 -7.16 9.87 10.94
N CYS A 57 -5.85 10.11 10.97
CA CYS A 57 -5.25 11.42 10.73
C CYS A 57 -5.20 11.79 9.24
N ALA A 58 -5.35 10.81 8.33
CA ALA A 58 -5.38 11.08 6.90
C ALA A 58 -6.60 11.96 6.54
N PRO A 59 -6.40 13.13 5.92
CA PRO A 59 -7.50 14.00 5.55
C PRO A 59 -8.44 13.29 4.56
N ALA A 60 -9.75 13.37 4.79
CA ALA A 60 -10.74 12.87 3.85
C ALA A 60 -10.80 13.80 2.63
N VAL A 61 -10.01 13.48 1.60
CA VAL A 61 -9.91 14.29 0.38
C VAL A 61 -10.87 13.77 -0.69
N PRO A 62 -11.83 14.57 -1.19
CA PRO A 62 -12.67 14.14 -2.30
C PRO A 62 -11.78 13.88 -3.53
N PRO A 63 -12.07 12.83 -4.33
CA PRO A 63 -11.21 12.43 -5.45
C PRO A 63 -11.02 13.54 -6.50
N THR A 64 -11.97 14.48 -6.57
CA THR A 64 -11.89 15.68 -7.40
C THR A 64 -10.79 16.64 -6.93
N ARG A 65 -10.48 16.72 -5.64
CA ARG A 65 -9.45 17.62 -5.08
C ARG A 65 -8.05 17.23 -5.50
N VAL A 66 -7.78 15.94 -5.73
CA VAL A 66 -6.49 15.50 -6.31
C VAL A 66 -6.35 16.04 -7.74
N ARG A 67 -7.41 15.95 -8.54
CA ARG A 67 -7.43 16.48 -9.91
C ARG A 67 -7.30 18.00 -9.94
N THR A 68 -7.97 18.70 -9.03
CA THR A 68 -7.85 20.17 -8.96
C THR A 68 -6.50 20.59 -8.40
N ALA A 69 -5.92 19.89 -7.42
CA ALA A 69 -4.57 20.17 -6.92
C ALA A 69 -3.50 19.95 -7.99
N ILE A 70 -3.60 18.88 -8.79
CA ILE A 70 -2.70 18.66 -9.93
C ILE A 70 -2.87 19.77 -10.97
N ARG A 71 -4.11 20.13 -11.29
CA ARG A 71 -4.40 21.21 -12.26
C ARG A 71 -3.97 22.58 -11.76
N ASP A 72 -4.11 22.85 -10.46
CA ASP A 72 -3.67 24.09 -9.82
C ASP A 72 -2.15 24.16 -9.76
N ARG A 73 -1.48 23.06 -9.42
CA ARG A 73 -0.02 22.94 -9.52
C ARG A 73 0.44 23.20 -10.95
N ALA A 74 -0.17 22.57 -11.96
CA ALA A 74 0.16 22.78 -13.37
C ALA A 74 -0.09 24.23 -13.86
N ARG A 75 -1.03 24.97 -13.24
CA ARG A 75 -1.22 26.40 -13.53
C ARG A 75 -0.15 27.28 -12.86
N ARG A 76 0.27 26.92 -11.64
CA ARG A 76 1.25 27.70 -10.85
C ARG A 76 2.70 27.43 -11.26
N THR A 77 3.01 26.22 -11.71
CA THR A 77 4.31 25.87 -12.27
C THR A 77 4.22 26.00 -13.77
N ALA A 78 5.07 26.82 -14.39
CA ALA A 78 5.14 27.00 -15.85
C ALA A 78 5.72 25.75 -16.56
N PHE A 79 5.13 24.58 -16.33
CA PHE A 79 5.41 23.41 -17.14
C PHE A 79 4.66 23.57 -18.46
N LEU A 80 5.40 23.45 -19.56
CA LEU A 80 4.77 23.17 -20.86
C LEU A 80 3.89 21.93 -20.67
N PRO A 81 2.59 21.99 -21.05
CA PRO A 81 1.76 20.80 -21.07
C PRO A 81 2.50 19.73 -21.86
N GLN A 82 2.80 18.59 -21.22
CA GLN A 82 3.38 17.45 -21.93
C GLN A 82 2.44 17.11 -23.08
N ARG A 83 2.95 17.18 -24.31
CA ARG A 83 2.20 16.73 -25.49
C ARG A 83 1.93 15.25 -25.30
N ASP A 84 0.65 14.88 -25.38
CA ASP A 84 0.24 13.49 -25.35
C ASP A 84 1.02 12.73 -26.45
N PRO A 85 1.91 11.79 -26.09
CA PRO A 85 2.66 11.01 -27.07
C PRO A 85 1.73 10.18 -27.96
N ASP A 86 0.48 9.96 -27.52
CA ASP A 86 -0.54 9.20 -28.24
C ASP A 86 -1.53 10.08 -29.01
N ALA A 87 -1.29 11.41 -29.08
CA ALA A 87 -2.15 12.31 -29.84
C ALA A 87 -2.24 11.92 -31.33
N ARG A 88 -3.47 11.95 -31.88
CA ARG A 88 -3.77 11.62 -33.27
C ARG A 88 -2.90 12.45 -34.22
N GLY A 89 -2.18 11.77 -35.13
CA GLY A 89 -1.28 12.41 -36.10
C GLY A 89 0.21 12.36 -35.75
N ARG A 90 0.58 11.72 -34.64
CA ARG A 90 1.99 11.32 -34.39
C ARG A 90 2.11 9.80 -34.44
N THR A 91 3.07 9.33 -35.22
CA THR A 91 3.46 7.91 -35.20
C THR A 91 3.98 7.60 -33.81
N ARG A 92 3.34 6.65 -33.11
CA ARG A 92 3.83 6.15 -31.81
C ARG A 92 5.30 5.78 -31.97
N PRO A 93 6.21 6.31 -31.13
CA PRO A 93 7.57 5.78 -31.06
C PRO A 93 7.44 4.27 -30.82
N ARG A 94 7.97 3.47 -31.74
CA ARG A 94 7.97 2.01 -31.54
C ARG A 94 8.78 1.74 -30.28
N ALA A 95 8.30 0.85 -29.42
CA ALA A 95 9.06 0.39 -28.28
C ALA A 95 10.47 -0.01 -28.77
N PRO A 96 11.54 0.26 -28.00
CA PRO A 96 12.86 -0.23 -28.33
C PRO A 96 12.76 -1.71 -28.70
N GLY A 97 13.20 -2.05 -29.92
CA GLY A 97 13.21 -3.44 -30.36
C GLY A 97 14.16 -4.26 -29.49
N HIS A 98 14.17 -5.59 -29.68
CA HIS A 98 15.18 -6.43 -29.06
C HIS A 98 16.57 -5.83 -29.30
N ALA A 99 17.39 -5.78 -28.23
CA ALA A 99 18.77 -5.34 -28.33
C ALA A 99 19.44 -6.16 -29.43
N LEU A 100 19.78 -5.50 -30.54
CA LEU A 100 20.61 -6.10 -31.56
C LEU A 100 21.98 -6.36 -30.93
N PRO A 101 22.62 -7.51 -31.19
CA PRO A 101 24.01 -7.71 -30.78
C PRO A 101 24.81 -6.54 -31.35
N ALA A 102 25.38 -5.74 -30.44
CA ALA A 102 26.20 -4.61 -30.84
C ALA A 102 27.34 -5.15 -31.70
N THR A 103 27.40 -4.74 -32.98
CA THR A 103 28.57 -4.98 -33.81
C THR A 103 29.74 -4.31 -33.12
N THR A 104 30.63 -5.11 -32.54
CA THR A 104 31.96 -4.67 -32.13
C THR A 104 32.83 -4.71 -33.38
N ALA A 105 33.39 -3.55 -33.73
CA ALA A 105 34.45 -3.43 -34.72
C ALA A 105 35.81 -3.66 -34.06
#